data_AF-A0A3D5KQE7-F1
#
_entry.id   AF-A0A3D5KQE7-F1
#
_cell.length_a   1.000
_cell.length_b   1.000
_cell.length_c   1.000
_cell.angle_alpha   90.00
_cell.angle_beta   90.00
_cell.angle_gamma   90.00
#
_symmetry.space_group_name_H-M   'P 1'
#
loop_
_entity.id
_entity.type
_entity.pdbx_description
1 polymer ?
#
loop_
_entity_poly.entity_id
_entity_poly.type
_entity_poly.pdbx_seq_one_letter_code
_entity_poly.pdbx_strand_id
1 'polypeptide(L)'
;MNRVKAWIRNFFAFSRRETNAFLILLPLLFIIIFSEPIYRYWFVRQPKNYSKESKQLDSLITSFHWEKDTVQNEEKTKQFTLFSFDPNKSTGEELRSLGFNKSLANRILKYRLKGGKFGVKEDLLKIYGMDSVLFQNLYSYINLPEKKFSSKSAA
;
A
#
# COMPACT_ATOMS: atom_id res chain seq x y z
N MET A 1 15.94 44.81 -17.32
CA MET A 1 15.06 44.53 -16.16
C MET A 1 13.92 45.52 -15.95
N ASN A 2 14.07 46.82 -16.27
CA ASN A 2 13.06 47.83 -15.91
C ASN A 2 11.73 47.73 -16.70
N ARG A 3 11.77 47.26 -17.96
CA ARG A 3 10.56 47.07 -18.79
C ARG A 3 9.67 45.94 -18.27
N VAL A 4 10.27 44.82 -17.83
CA VAL A 4 9.53 43.67 -17.26
C VAL A 4 8.86 44.06 -15.94
N LYS A 5 9.57 44.77 -15.06
CA LYS A 5 9.00 45.30 -13.81
C LYS A 5 7.82 46.25 -14.08
N ALA A 6 7.95 47.14 -15.06
CA ALA A 6 6.87 48.06 -15.44
C ALA A 6 5.65 47.32 -16.01
N TRP A 7 5.87 46.29 -16.82
CA TRP A 7 4.79 45.47 -17.38
C TRP A 7 4.04 44.67 -16.30
N ILE A 8 4.75 43.96 -15.42
CA ILE A 8 4.15 43.20 -14.30
C ILE A 8 3.34 44.14 -13.39
N ARG A 9 3.92 45.30 -13.08
CA ARG A 9 3.27 46.32 -12.26
C ARG A 9 1.94 46.79 -12.86
N ASN A 10 1.91 47.04 -14.17
CA ASN A 10 0.72 47.52 -14.85
C ASN A 10 -0.33 46.41 -15.04
N PHE A 11 0.10 45.16 -15.28
CA PHE A 11 -0.81 44.03 -15.50
C PHE A 11 -1.50 43.58 -14.20
N PHE A 12 -0.76 43.50 -13.09
CA PHE A 12 -1.28 43.04 -11.80
C PHE A 12 -1.63 44.19 -10.83
N ALA A 13 -1.47 45.44 -11.26
CA ALA A 13 -1.67 46.64 -10.42
C ALA A 13 -0.87 46.63 -9.10
N PHE A 14 0.32 46.02 -9.10
CA PHE A 14 1.13 45.87 -7.88
C PHE A 14 1.87 47.14 -7.46
N SER A 15 2.21 47.24 -6.18
CA SER A 15 3.12 48.28 -5.69
C SER A 15 4.58 48.00 -6.12
N ARG A 16 5.45 49.02 -6.02
CA ARG A 16 6.90 48.85 -6.32
C ARG A 16 7.56 47.79 -5.44
N ARG A 17 7.09 47.63 -4.19
CA ARG A 17 7.62 46.65 -3.23
C ARG A 17 7.12 45.24 -3.55
N GLU A 18 5.84 45.09 -3.85
CA GLU A 18 5.24 43.81 -4.27
C GLU A 18 5.86 43.26 -5.56
N THR A 19 6.14 44.12 -6.54
CA THR A 19 6.77 43.66 -7.80
C THR A 19 8.15 43.04 -7.54
N ASN A 20 8.92 43.59 -6.61
CA ASN A 20 10.23 43.03 -6.23
C ASN A 20 10.06 41.72 -5.46
N ALA A 21 9.08 41.63 -4.54
CA ALA A 21 8.78 40.39 -3.83
C ALA A 21 8.29 39.28 -4.76
N PHE A 22 7.39 39.60 -5.70
CA PHE A 22 6.86 38.68 -6.70
C PHE A 22 7.96 38.12 -7.61
N LEU A 23 8.90 38.97 -8.03
CA LEU A 23 10.04 38.54 -8.84
C LEU A 23 11.00 37.60 -8.10
N ILE A 24 11.01 37.61 -6.76
CA ILE A 24 11.78 36.68 -5.94
C ILE A 24 10.97 35.40 -5.68
N LEU A 25 9.67 35.54 -5.42
CA LEU A 25 8.78 34.42 -5.07
C LEU A 25 8.50 33.50 -6.26
N LEU A 26 8.31 34.05 -7.45
CA LEU A 26 8.00 33.27 -8.65
C LEU A 26 9.08 32.24 -9.01
N PRO A 27 10.39 32.58 -9.08
CA PRO A 27 11.42 31.58 -9.31
C PRO A 27 11.59 30.61 -8.13
N LEU A 28 11.41 31.07 -6.88
CA LEU A 28 11.45 30.19 -5.71
C LEU A 28 10.38 29.09 -5.80
N LEU A 29 9.15 29.46 -6.17
CA LEU A 29 8.03 28.54 -6.32
C LEU A 29 8.29 27.56 -7.47
N PHE A 30 8.86 28.06 -8.58
CA PHE A 30 9.29 27.22 -9.69
C PHE A 30 10.34 26.17 -9.24
N ILE A 31 11.35 26.57 -8.46
CA ILE A 31 12.36 25.63 -7.94
C ILE A 31 11.72 24.54 -7.08
N ILE A 32 10.74 24.87 -6.23
CA ILE A 32 10.05 23.88 -5.39
C ILE A 32 9.26 22.89 -6.23
N ILE A 33 8.45 23.35 -7.19
CA ILE A 33 7.63 22.47 -8.04
C ILE A 33 8.52 21.55 -8.89
N PHE A 34 9.61 22.10 -9.42
CA PHE A 34 10.53 21.34 -10.26
C PHE A 34 11.57 20.54 -9.45
N SER A 35 11.65 20.71 -8.13
CA SER A 35 12.62 20.00 -7.28
C SER A 35 12.47 18.48 -7.36
N GLU A 36 11.24 17.96 -7.24
CA GLU A 36 10.95 16.53 -7.29
C GLU A 36 11.23 15.89 -8.67
N PRO A 37 10.73 16.42 -9.82
CA PRO A 37 11.05 15.84 -11.11
C PRO A 37 12.54 16.01 -11.48
N ILE A 38 13.20 17.11 -11.11
CA ILE A 38 14.65 17.28 -11.32
C ILE A 38 15.43 16.28 -10.47
N TYR A 39 15.06 16.13 -9.19
CA TYR A 39 15.67 15.16 -8.29
C TYR A 39 15.51 13.74 -8.83
N ARG A 40 14.31 13.36 -9.26
CA ARG A 40 14.08 12.05 -9.88
C ARG A 40 14.86 11.90 -11.19
N TYR A 41 14.85 12.89 -12.06
CA TYR A 41 15.54 12.80 -13.35
C TYR A 41 17.06 12.68 -13.21
N TRP A 42 17.67 13.41 -12.28
CA TRP A 42 19.12 13.37 -12.05
C TRP A 42 19.58 12.24 -11.12
N PHE A 43 18.84 11.93 -10.05
CA PHE A 43 19.30 10.99 -9.03
C PHE A 43 18.66 9.59 -9.14
N VAL A 44 17.47 9.43 -9.73
CA VAL A 44 16.77 8.12 -9.80
C VAL A 44 17.25 7.26 -11.00
N ARG A 45 18.30 7.68 -11.70
CA ARG A 45 19.02 6.83 -12.67
C ARG A 45 20.18 6.03 -12.06
N GLN A 46 20.29 5.93 -10.74
CA GLN A 46 21.14 4.91 -10.12
C GLN A 46 20.32 3.64 -9.92
N PRO A 47 20.54 2.55 -10.69
CA PRO A 47 20.04 1.24 -10.27
C PRO A 47 20.63 1.00 -8.88
N LYS A 48 19.76 0.90 -7.87
CA LYS A 48 20.19 0.59 -6.50
C LYS A 48 20.93 -0.75 -6.54
N ASN A 49 22.26 -0.70 -6.55
CA ASN A 49 23.09 -1.88 -6.45
C ASN A 49 23.12 -2.31 -4.98
N TYR A 50 22.09 -3.04 -4.57
CA TYR A 50 21.90 -3.60 -3.22
C TYR A 50 23.02 -4.57 -2.76
N SER A 51 24.02 -4.85 -3.60
CA SER A 51 25.10 -5.81 -3.35
C SER A 51 26.03 -5.44 -2.18
N LYS A 52 26.14 -4.15 -1.83
CA LYS A 52 27.03 -3.70 -0.75
C LYS A 52 26.33 -3.59 0.60
N GLU A 53 25.05 -3.21 0.60
CA GLU A 53 24.20 -3.19 1.80
C GLU A 53 23.82 -4.60 2.25
N SER A 54 23.62 -5.55 1.32
CA SER A 54 23.33 -6.95 1.67
C SER A 54 24.44 -7.57 2.54
N LYS A 55 25.71 -7.29 2.22
CA LYS A 55 26.86 -7.83 2.97
C LYS A 55 26.97 -7.29 4.40
N GLN A 56 26.53 -6.05 4.63
CA GLN A 56 26.53 -5.46 5.97
C GLN A 56 25.37 -5.99 6.83
N LEU A 57 24.22 -6.21 6.20
CA LEU A 57 23.09 -6.89 6.83
C LEU A 57 23.44 -8.33 7.22
N ASP A 58 24.16 -9.05 6.35
CA ASP A 58 24.62 -10.42 6.62
C ASP A 58 25.55 -10.49 7.84
N SER A 59 26.46 -9.53 8.02
CA SER A 59 27.34 -9.48 9.19
C SER A 59 26.58 -9.17 10.48
N LEU A 60 25.53 -8.33 10.42
CA LEU A 60 24.68 -8.02 11.57
C LEU A 60 23.83 -9.24 11.96
N ILE A 61 23.22 -9.92 11.00
CA ILE A 61 22.44 -11.15 11.21
C ILE A 61 23.34 -12.26 11.80
N THR A 62 24.61 -12.31 11.42
CA THR A 62 25.56 -13.28 12.00
C THR A 62 25.89 -12.96 13.46
N SER A 63 25.99 -11.68 13.83
CA SER A 63 26.28 -11.26 15.21
C SER A 63 25.07 -11.31 16.15
N PHE A 64 23.86 -11.14 15.59
CA PHE A 64 22.62 -11.31 16.32
C PHE A 64 22.13 -12.74 16.13
N HIS A 65 22.39 -13.62 17.10
CA HIS A 65 21.61 -14.85 17.27
C HIS A 65 20.16 -14.45 17.60
N TRP A 66 19.42 -13.97 16.62
CA TRP A 66 17.99 -13.90 16.69
C TRP A 66 17.52 -15.35 16.75
N GLU A 67 17.25 -15.83 17.96
CA GLU A 67 16.55 -17.08 18.21
C GLU A 67 15.27 -17.01 17.35
N LYS A 68 15.33 -17.68 16.20
CA LYS A 68 14.22 -17.79 15.26
C LYS A 68 13.19 -18.68 15.93
N ASP A 69 12.35 -18.09 16.76
CA ASP A 69 11.05 -18.64 17.05
C ASP A 69 10.26 -18.69 15.73
N THR A 70 10.39 -19.83 15.05
CA THR A 70 9.45 -20.46 14.13
C THR A 70 8.90 -19.60 12.99
N VAL A 71 9.78 -18.92 12.25
CA VAL A 71 9.56 -18.76 10.79
C VAL A 71 10.34 -19.89 10.13
N GLN A 72 9.73 -21.08 10.13
CA GLN A 72 10.19 -22.17 9.28
C GLN A 72 10.19 -21.66 7.83
N ASN A 73 11.41 -21.63 7.29
CA ASN A 73 11.73 -21.68 5.88
C ASN A 73 10.78 -22.61 5.13
N GLU A 74 9.81 -22.03 4.44
CA GLU A 74 9.24 -22.60 3.23
C GLU A 74 9.41 -21.56 2.12
N GLU A 75 10.67 -21.30 1.76
CA GLU A 75 11.04 -20.83 0.42
C GLU A 75 10.90 -21.99 -0.59
N LYS A 76 9.75 -22.67 -0.58
CA LYS A 76 9.20 -23.19 -1.82
C LYS A 76 8.46 -22.01 -2.40
N THR A 77 8.77 -21.65 -3.64
CA THR A 77 7.93 -20.80 -4.48
C THR A 77 6.47 -21.17 -4.27
N LYS A 78 5.77 -20.46 -3.38
CA LYS A 78 4.36 -20.72 -3.11
C LYS A 78 3.63 -20.29 -4.36
N GLN A 79 3.37 -21.26 -5.22
CA GLN A 79 2.44 -21.12 -6.31
C GLN A 79 1.09 -20.81 -5.68
N PHE A 80 0.72 -19.53 -5.69
CA PHE A 80 -0.59 -19.13 -5.26
C PHE A 80 -1.58 -19.60 -6.31
N THR A 81 -2.40 -20.58 -5.95
CA THR A 81 -3.46 -21.06 -6.83
C THR A 81 -4.70 -20.22 -6.54
N LEU A 82 -5.18 -19.51 -7.56
CA LEU A 82 -6.45 -18.79 -7.48
C LEU A 82 -7.56 -19.81 -7.73
N PHE A 83 -8.32 -20.12 -6.69
CA PHE A 83 -9.51 -20.97 -6.76
C PHE A 83 -10.65 -20.35 -5.96
N SER A 84 -11.88 -20.67 -6.34
CA SER A 84 -13.06 -20.19 -5.63
C SER A 84 -13.12 -20.80 -4.22
N PHE A 85 -13.32 -19.97 -3.20
CA PHE A 85 -13.31 -20.40 -1.81
C PHE A 85 -14.43 -19.76 -1.00
N ASP A 86 -14.92 -20.48 0.01
CA ASP A 86 -15.90 -19.98 0.99
C ASP A 86 -15.18 -19.79 2.33
N PRO A 87 -14.99 -18.55 2.83
CA PRO A 87 -14.24 -18.31 4.05
C PRO A 87 -14.88 -18.97 5.29
N ASN A 88 -16.17 -19.32 5.26
CA ASN A 88 -16.82 -20.07 6.34
C ASN A 88 -16.44 -21.55 6.36
N LYS A 89 -15.92 -22.10 5.26
CA LYS A 89 -15.60 -23.52 5.10
C LYS A 89 -14.11 -23.78 4.89
N SER A 90 -13.38 -22.82 4.33
CA SER A 90 -11.99 -23.04 3.88
C SER A 90 -11.02 -23.40 4.99
N THR A 91 -10.09 -24.30 4.72
CA THR A 91 -9.06 -24.71 5.69
C THR A 91 -7.97 -23.65 5.83
N GLY A 92 -7.18 -23.72 6.91
CA GLY A 92 -6.03 -22.82 7.07
C GLY A 92 -4.99 -22.97 5.96
N GLU A 93 -4.87 -24.17 5.39
CA GLU A 93 -3.97 -24.46 4.27
C GLU A 93 -4.49 -23.88 2.96
N GLU A 94 -5.78 -24.04 2.67
CA GLU A 94 -6.43 -23.42 1.51
C GLU A 94 -6.28 -21.89 1.52
N LEU A 95 -6.48 -21.27 2.68
CA LEU A 95 -6.24 -19.83 2.83
C LEU A 95 -4.76 -19.49 2.59
N ARG A 96 -3.81 -20.29 3.08
CA ARG A 96 -2.39 -20.05 2.80
C ARG A 96 -2.06 -20.17 1.30
N SER A 97 -2.71 -21.08 0.58
CA SER A 97 -2.54 -21.27 -0.87
C SER A 97 -3.11 -20.10 -1.69
N LEU A 98 -4.11 -19.38 -1.17
CA LEU A 98 -4.68 -18.18 -1.79
C LEU A 98 -3.88 -16.90 -1.50
N GLY A 99 -2.80 -16.99 -0.73
CA GLY A 99 -1.94 -15.84 -0.39
C GLY A 99 -2.20 -15.22 0.98
N PHE A 100 -3.07 -15.79 1.81
CA PHE A 100 -3.23 -15.34 3.18
C PHE A 100 -1.99 -15.71 4.02
N ASN A 101 -1.47 -14.75 4.77
CA ASN A 101 -0.39 -15.04 5.72
C ASN A 101 -0.89 -15.97 6.86
N LYS A 102 0.03 -16.69 7.53
CA LYS A 102 -0.31 -17.66 8.59
C LYS A 102 -1.15 -17.03 9.71
N SER A 103 -0.82 -15.81 10.11
CA SER A 103 -1.52 -15.09 11.18
C SER A 103 -2.95 -14.70 10.80
N LEU A 104 -3.17 -14.29 9.55
CA LEU A 104 -4.46 -13.87 9.00
C LEU A 104 -5.36 -15.09 8.79
N ALA A 105 -4.83 -16.17 8.22
CA ALA A 105 -5.52 -17.45 8.13
C ALA A 105 -5.99 -17.91 9.52
N ASN A 106 -5.10 -17.89 10.53
CA ASN A 106 -5.45 -18.23 11.90
C ASN A 106 -6.53 -17.32 12.51
N ARG A 107 -6.54 -16.02 12.19
CA ARG A 107 -7.60 -15.10 12.64
C ARG A 107 -8.95 -15.45 12.02
N ILE A 108 -8.98 -15.77 10.73
CA ILE A 108 -10.18 -16.25 10.05
C ILE A 108 -10.70 -17.53 10.72
N LEU A 109 -9.82 -18.51 10.98
CA LEU A 109 -10.21 -19.75 11.68
C LEU A 109 -10.79 -19.44 13.07
N LYS A 110 -10.11 -18.60 13.86
CA LYS A 110 -10.56 -18.21 15.21
C LYS A 110 -11.89 -17.47 15.19
N TYR A 111 -12.13 -16.62 14.20
CA TYR A 111 -13.40 -15.91 14.03
C TYR A 111 -14.57 -16.90 13.89
N ARG A 112 -14.40 -17.94 13.07
CA ARG A 112 -15.41 -19.00 12.88
C ARG A 112 -15.62 -19.84 14.12
N LEU A 113 -14.54 -20.20 14.82
CA LEU A 113 -14.63 -20.98 16.07
C LEU A 113 -15.40 -20.23 17.17
N LYS A 114 -15.35 -18.89 17.16
CA LYS A 114 -16.14 -18.04 18.05
C LYS A 114 -17.60 -17.86 17.61
N GLY A 115 -18.04 -18.56 16.57
CA GLY A 115 -19.39 -18.47 16.01
C GLY A 115 -19.59 -17.31 15.01
N GLY A 116 -18.52 -16.59 14.65
CA GLY A 116 -18.58 -15.58 13.59
C GLY A 116 -18.84 -16.21 12.23
N LYS A 117 -19.70 -15.58 11.41
CA LYS A 117 -20.00 -16.01 10.04
C LYS A 117 -19.83 -14.84 9.08
N PHE A 118 -19.18 -15.11 7.95
CA PHE A 118 -19.09 -14.16 6.84
C PHE A 118 -20.37 -14.27 6.02
N GLY A 119 -21.15 -13.18 5.99
CA GLY A 119 -22.41 -13.10 5.27
C GLY A 119 -22.27 -12.50 3.88
N VAL A 120 -21.33 -11.57 3.69
CA VAL A 120 -21.00 -10.95 2.39
C VAL A 120 -19.50 -10.94 2.14
N LYS A 121 -19.09 -10.77 0.89
CA LYS A 121 -17.66 -10.71 0.51
C LYS A 121 -16.89 -9.70 1.36
N GLU A 122 -17.47 -8.52 1.57
CA GLU A 122 -16.88 -7.40 2.32
C GLU A 122 -16.68 -7.69 3.81
N ASP A 123 -17.33 -8.72 4.37
CA ASP A 123 -17.12 -9.09 5.77
C ASP A 123 -15.68 -9.57 6.04
N LEU A 124 -14.94 -10.02 5.01
CA LEU A 124 -13.53 -10.37 5.14
C LEU A 124 -12.64 -9.18 5.51
N LEU A 125 -13.00 -7.96 5.07
CA LEU A 125 -12.27 -6.74 5.42
C LEU A 125 -12.38 -6.39 6.92
N LYS A 126 -13.32 -6.99 7.64
CA LYS A 126 -13.46 -6.80 9.10
C LYS A 126 -12.39 -7.56 9.89
N ILE A 127 -11.68 -8.50 9.28
CA ILE A 127 -10.63 -9.25 9.94
C ILE A 127 -9.38 -8.38 10.04
N TYR A 128 -8.90 -8.17 11.26
CA TYR A 128 -7.70 -7.38 11.52
C TYR A 128 -6.50 -7.91 10.72
N GLY A 129 -5.86 -7.00 9.97
CA GLY A 129 -4.73 -7.30 9.09
C GLY A 129 -5.09 -7.86 7.72
N MET A 130 -6.36 -7.79 7.30
CA MET A 130 -6.76 -8.03 5.92
C MET A 130 -6.22 -6.90 5.03
N ASP A 131 -5.45 -7.28 4.02
CA ASP A 131 -4.90 -6.33 3.04
C ASP A 131 -5.94 -6.03 1.94
N SER A 132 -6.14 -4.74 1.64
CA SER A 132 -7.13 -4.30 0.66
C SER A 132 -6.79 -4.72 -0.78
N VAL A 133 -5.51 -4.81 -1.13
CA VAL A 133 -5.04 -5.25 -2.45
C VAL A 133 -5.25 -6.76 -2.58
N LEU A 134 -4.88 -7.54 -1.55
CA LEU A 134 -5.16 -8.99 -1.51
C LEU A 134 -6.66 -9.27 -1.63
N PHE A 135 -7.50 -8.51 -0.92
CA PHE A 135 -8.95 -8.64 -1.00
C PHE A 135 -9.47 -8.38 -2.42
N GLN A 136 -9.01 -7.32 -3.08
CA GLN A 136 -9.39 -7.01 -4.46
C GLN A 136 -9.01 -8.12 -5.43
N ASN A 137 -7.80 -8.67 -5.30
CA ASN A 137 -7.34 -9.79 -6.14
C ASN A 137 -8.18 -11.05 -5.94
N LEU A 138 -8.68 -11.28 -4.73
CA LEU A 138 -9.50 -12.45 -4.38
C LEU A 138 -11.00 -12.22 -4.55
N TYR A 139 -11.45 -11.00 -4.85
CA TYR A 139 -12.87 -10.61 -4.85
C TYR A 139 -13.75 -11.53 -5.71
N SER A 140 -13.28 -11.85 -6.91
CA SER A 140 -13.98 -12.71 -7.88
C SER A 140 -13.98 -14.19 -7.50
N TYR A 141 -13.13 -14.60 -6.55
CA TYR A 141 -12.98 -15.98 -6.10
C TYR A 141 -13.69 -16.24 -4.76
N ILE A 142 -14.17 -15.21 -4.07
CA ILE A 142 -14.91 -15.38 -2.81
C ILE A 142 -16.36 -15.82 -3.13
N ASN A 143 -16.72 -17.02 -2.67
CA ASN A 143 -18.05 -17.57 -2.80
C ASN A 143 -18.98 -17.08 -1.67
N LEU A 144 -19.30 -15.78 -1.71
CA LEU A 144 -20.27 -15.11 -0.84
C LEU A 144 -21.07 -14.08 -1.64
N PRO A 145 -22.29 -13.71 -1.21
CA PRO A 145 -23.05 -12.65 -1.86
C PRO A 145 -22.38 -11.28 -1.66
N GLU A 146 -22.61 -10.35 -2.58
CA GLU A 146 -22.03 -8.99 -2.56
C GLU A 146 -22.80 -8.05 -1.64
N LYS A 147 -24.07 -8.35 -1.35
CA LYS A 147 -24.91 -7.54 -0.48
C LYS A 147 -25.78 -8.43 0.38
N LYS A 148 -26.01 -8.00 1.62
CA LYS A 148 -26.99 -8.64 2.50
C LYS A 148 -28.37 -8.42 1.90
N PHE A 149 -29.06 -9.50 1.55
CA PHE A 149 -30.47 -9.44 1.20
C PHE A 149 -31.25 -9.02 2.45
N SER A 150 -31.68 -7.76 2.52
CA SER A 150 -32.59 -7.31 3.55
C SER A 150 -33.99 -7.83 3.21
N SER A 151 -34.40 -8.95 3.79
CA SER A 151 -35.80 -9.38 3.80
C SER A 151 -36.60 -8.45 4.72
N LYS A 152 -37.01 -7.30 4.19
CA LYS A 152 -38.02 -6.44 4.83
C LYS A 152 -38.92 -5.85 3.75
N SER A 153 -39.98 -6.59 3.38
CA SER A 153 -41.24 -6.06 2.82
C SER A 153 -42.10 -7.23 2.29
N ALA A 154 -42.91 -7.83 3.15
CA ALA A 154 -44.18 -8.50 2.82
C ALA A 154 -44.84 -8.95 4.13
N ALA A 155 -45.45 -8.00 4.83
CA ALA A 155 -46.47 -8.22 5.84
C ALA A 155 -47.40 -7.01 5.81
#